data_AF-A0A520J2C1-F1
#
_entry.id   AF-A0A520J2C1-F1
#
_cell.length_a   1.000
_cell.length_b   1.000
_cell.length_c   1.000
_cell.angle_alpha   90.00
_cell.angle_beta   90.00
_cell.angle_gamma   90.00
#
_symmetry.space_group_name_H-M   'P 1'
#
loop_
_entity.id
_entity.type
_entity.pdbx_description
1 polymer ?
#
loop_
_entity_poly.entity_id
_entity_poly.type
_entity_poly.pdbx_seq_one_letter_code
_entity_poly.pdbx_strand_id
1 'polypeptide(L)'
;MNRKILIIDDDPIVLFLHETILGDSAKGAAVLTFESGTLAQEYIIKHKSDELLLLLDINMPVVNGWQLLDFLSTVSFQSEIAVLMVTSSVNDSDKEKALSYPMVNGFLIKPLTPVALLALLDSERLRKFLE
;
A
#
# COMPACT_ATOMS: atom_id res chain seq x y z
N MET A 1 12.68 -1.25 14.46
CA MET A 1 12.13 -1.84 13.22
C MET A 1 12.31 -0.82 12.12
N ASN A 2 12.55 -1.25 10.88
CA ASN A 2 12.66 -0.31 9.77
C ASN A 2 11.26 -0.08 9.20
N ARG A 3 10.96 1.18 8.84
CA ARG A 3 9.70 1.57 8.23
C ARG A 3 9.88 1.59 6.71
N LYS A 4 8.96 0.95 5.98
CA LYS A 4 9.00 0.89 4.52
C LYS A 4 7.64 1.17 3.92
N ILE A 5 7.65 1.90 2.81
CA ILE A 5 6.47 2.14 1.97
C ILE A 5 6.67 1.37 0.68
N LEU A 6 5.74 0.47 0.37
CA LEU A 6 5.74 -0.39 -0.81
C LEU A 6 4.65 0.13 -1.77
N ILE A 7 5.02 0.61 -2.95
CA ILE A 7 4.10 1.00 -4.01
C ILE A 7 3.97 -0.18 -4.96
N ILE A 8 2.76 -0.69 -5.17
CA ILE A 8 2.51 -1.93 -5.89
C ILE A 8 1.48 -1.67 -6.97
N ASP A 9 1.95 -1.64 -8.22
CA ASP A 9 1.20 -1.25 -9.40
C ASP A 9 1.88 -1.84 -10.64
N ASP A 10 1.13 -2.35 -11.61
CA ASP A 10 1.72 -2.84 -12.86
C ASP A 10 2.00 -1.73 -13.89
N ASP A 11 1.50 -0.52 -13.64
CA ASP A 11 1.80 0.65 -14.47
C ASP A 11 3.07 1.39 -13.98
N PRO A 12 4.19 1.34 -14.73
CA PRO A 12 5.43 1.99 -14.34
C PRO A 12 5.31 3.52 -14.25
N ILE A 13 4.36 4.15 -14.96
CA ILE A 13 4.10 5.59 -14.86
C ILE A 13 3.48 5.90 -13.50
N VAL A 14 2.58 5.06 -13.02
CA VAL A 14 1.96 5.23 -11.70
C VAL A 14 2.98 5.03 -10.59
N LEU A 15 3.83 3.99 -10.70
CA LEU A 15 4.93 3.76 -9.76
C LEU A 15 5.84 4.99 -9.65
N PHE A 16 6.32 5.51 -10.78
CA PHE A 16 7.19 6.69 -10.82
C PHE A 16 6.52 7.93 -10.22
N LEU A 17 5.24 8.16 -10.56
CA LEU A 17 4.49 9.31 -10.06
C LEU A 17 4.31 9.24 -8.54
N HIS A 18 3.88 8.11 -8.00
CA HIS A 18 3.65 7.96 -6.56
C HIS A 18 4.95 7.97 -5.77
N GLU A 19 6.02 7.37 -6.31
CA GLU A 19 7.36 7.46 -5.72
C GLU A 19 7.82 8.92 -5.63
N THR A 20 7.63 9.70 -6.69
CA THR A 20 7.94 11.13 -6.71
C THR A 20 7.15 11.91 -5.67
N ILE A 21 5.84 11.64 -5.53
CA ILE A 21 4.98 12.31 -4.55
C ILE A 21 5.40 11.98 -3.11
N LEU A 22 5.82 10.74 -2.87
CA LEU A 22 6.22 10.27 -1.54
C LEU A 22 7.65 10.66 -1.18
N GLY A 23 8.55 10.85 -2.15
CA GLY A 23 9.97 11.10 -1.90
C GLY A 23 10.24 12.24 -0.92
N ASP A 24 9.52 13.36 -1.06
CA ASP A 24 9.68 14.52 -0.17
C ASP A 24 8.91 14.38 1.16
N SER A 25 7.95 13.45 1.22
CA SER A 25 7.00 13.29 2.34
C SER A 25 7.32 12.10 3.26
N ALA A 26 8.05 11.09 2.78
CA ALA A 26 8.35 9.85 3.50
C ALA A 26 9.55 10.02 4.45
N LYS A 27 9.40 10.90 5.45
CA LYS A 27 10.47 11.16 6.42
C LYS A 27 10.81 9.90 7.22
N GLY A 28 11.98 9.31 6.95
CA GLY A 28 12.51 8.18 7.70
C GLY A 28 11.98 6.79 7.29
N ALA A 29 11.17 6.69 6.25
CA ALA A 29 10.74 5.42 5.66
C ALA A 29 11.38 5.21 4.29
N ALA A 30 11.82 4.00 3.97
CA ALA A 30 12.30 3.67 2.63
C ALA A 30 11.12 3.44 1.69
N VAL A 31 11.09 4.12 0.54
CA VAL A 31 10.09 3.92 -0.51
C VAL A 31 10.63 2.90 -1.51
N LEU A 32 9.80 1.91 -1.85
CA LEU A 32 10.13 0.83 -2.78
C LEU A 32 8.95 0.59 -3.72
N THR A 33 9.23 0.27 -4.97
CA THR A 33 8.23 0.04 -6.01
C THR A 33 8.25 -1.41 -6.48
N PHE A 34 7.08 -1.95 -6.81
CA PHE A 34 6.91 -3.33 -7.30
C PHE A 34 5.90 -3.36 -8.45
N GLU A 35 6.31 -3.91 -9.59
CA GLU A 35 5.48 -4.05 -10.79
C GLU A 35 4.50 -5.24 -10.74
N SER A 36 4.50 -6.02 -9.66
CA SER A 36 3.57 -7.14 -9.51
C SER A 36 3.35 -7.54 -8.05
N GLY A 37 2.16 -8.09 -7.79
CA GLY A 37 1.80 -8.67 -6.50
C GLY A 37 2.73 -9.81 -6.06
N THR A 38 3.25 -10.61 -7.00
CA THR A 38 4.18 -11.72 -6.71
C THR A 38 5.51 -11.21 -6.13
N LEU A 39 6.13 -10.20 -6.77
CA LEU A 39 7.39 -9.63 -6.29
C LEU A 39 7.20 -8.97 -4.92
N ALA A 40 6.09 -8.26 -4.73
CA ALA A 40 5.74 -7.68 -3.45
C ALA A 40 5.55 -8.76 -2.36
N GLN A 41 4.84 -9.84 -2.67
CA GLN A 41 4.63 -10.97 -1.77
C GLN A 41 5.95 -11.61 -1.32
N GLU A 42 6.86 -11.90 -2.27
CA GLU A 42 8.19 -12.45 -1.97
C GLU A 42 9.00 -11.52 -1.06
N TYR A 43 8.93 -10.22 -1.29
CA TYR A 43 9.60 -9.22 -0.48
C TYR A 43 9.06 -9.21 0.96
N ILE A 44 7.74 -9.19 1.12
CA ILE A 44 7.05 -9.15 2.41
C ILE A 44 7.39 -10.37 3.25
N ILE A 45 7.46 -11.56 2.63
CA ILE A 45 7.85 -12.81 3.32
C ILE A 45 9.29 -12.74 3.83
N LYS A 46 10.20 -12.07 3.12
CA LYS A 46 11.61 -11.94 3.54
C LYS A 46 11.80 -10.88 4.63
N HIS A 47 10.87 -9.93 4.77
CA HIS A 47 10.98 -8.75 5.63
C HIS A 47 9.92 -8.70 6.75
N LYS A 48 9.65 -9.85 7.38
CA LYS A 48 8.59 -10.00 8.40
C LYS A 48 8.76 -9.16 9.67
N SER A 49 9.96 -8.61 9.90
CA SER A 49 10.30 -7.79 11.08
C SER A 49 10.25 -6.29 10.80
N ASP A 50 9.94 -5.89 9.57
CA ASP A 50 9.76 -4.50 9.18
C ASP A 50 8.30 -4.07 9.35
N GLU A 51 8.10 -2.78 9.61
CA GLU A 51 6.79 -2.15 9.56
C GLU A 51 6.53 -1.71 8.12
N LEU A 52 5.42 -2.15 7.54
CA LEU A 52 5.14 -2.00 6.11
C LEU A 52 3.86 -1.20 5.88
N LEU A 53 3.95 -0.19 5.02
CA LEU A 53 2.80 0.50 4.44
C LEU A 53 2.73 0.15 2.96
N LEU A 54 1.64 -0.44 2.50
CA LEU A 54 1.43 -0.79 1.11
C LEU A 54 0.48 0.21 0.46
N LEU A 55 0.86 0.74 -0.70
CA LEU A 55 -0.01 1.44 -1.63
C LEU A 55 -0.31 0.46 -2.76
N LEU A 56 -1.51 -0.10 -2.74
CA LEU A 56 -1.85 -1.28 -3.52
C LEU A 56 -2.92 -0.97 -4.57
N ASP A 57 -2.59 -1.22 -5.83
CA ASP A 57 -3.61 -1.30 -6.88
C ASP A 57 -4.37 -2.62 -6.84
N ILE A 58 -5.64 -2.58 -7.26
CA ILE A 58 -6.49 -3.78 -7.38
C ILE A 58 -6.20 -4.54 -8.67
N ASN A 59 -6.05 -3.83 -9.79
CA ASN A 59 -6.11 -4.38 -11.13
C ASN A 59 -4.71 -4.64 -11.68
N MET A 60 -4.04 -5.64 -11.13
CA MET A 60 -2.75 -6.12 -11.64
C MET A 60 -2.87 -7.51 -12.31
N PRO A 61 -2.04 -7.82 -13.31
CA PRO A 61 -1.98 -9.14 -13.92
C PRO A 61 -1.36 -10.20 -12.97
N VAL A 62 -1.73 -11.46 -13.19
CA VAL A 62 -1.23 -12.66 -12.47
C VAL A 62 -1.64 -12.72 -10.99
N VAL A 63 -1.13 -11.82 -10.15
CA VAL A 63 -1.52 -11.66 -8.74
C VAL A 63 -2.08 -10.27 -8.57
N ASN A 64 -3.40 -10.20 -8.45
CA ASN A 64 -4.12 -8.94 -8.30
C ASN A 64 -4.12 -8.47 -6.84
N GLY A 65 -4.57 -7.23 -6.59
CA GLY A 65 -4.57 -6.66 -5.24
C GLY A 65 -5.41 -7.45 -4.24
N TRP A 66 -6.50 -8.09 -4.68
CA TRP A 66 -7.32 -8.94 -3.81
C TRP A 66 -6.57 -10.17 -3.32
N GLN A 67 -5.87 -10.87 -4.23
CA GLN A 67 -5.08 -12.05 -3.88
C GLN A 67 -3.96 -11.70 -2.92
N LEU A 68 -3.35 -10.51 -3.07
CA LEU A 68 -2.35 -10.03 -2.13
C LEU A 68 -2.97 -9.74 -0.75
N LEU A 69 -4.13 -9.08 -0.68
CA LEU A 69 -4.86 -8.86 0.59
C LEU A 69 -5.23 -10.18 1.29
N ASP A 70 -5.70 -11.17 0.54
CA ASP A 70 -6.02 -12.50 1.05
C ASP A 70 -4.76 -13.16 1.62
N PHE A 71 -3.64 -13.11 0.91
CA PHE A 71 -2.35 -13.59 1.41
C PHE A 71 -1.94 -12.89 2.71
N LEU A 72 -2.02 -11.55 2.76
CA LEU A 72 -1.65 -10.76 3.94
C LEU A 72 -2.54 -11.05 5.14
N SER A 73 -3.75 -11.57 4.94
CA SER A 73 -4.64 -12.00 6.03
C SER A 73 -4.22 -13.33 6.66
N THR A 74 -3.30 -14.07 6.02
CA THR A 74 -2.81 -15.37 6.51
C THR A 74 -1.48 -15.28 7.24
N VAL A 75 -0.78 -14.13 7.19
CA VAL A 75 0.55 -14.00 7.78
C VAL A 75 0.48 -13.62 9.26
N SER A 76 1.34 -14.21 10.08
CA SER A 76 1.35 -14.00 11.55
C SER A 76 1.76 -12.59 11.99
N PHE A 77 2.30 -11.78 11.08
CA PHE A 77 2.81 -10.42 11.33
C PHE A 77 1.92 -9.34 10.67
N GLN A 78 0.66 -9.67 10.38
CA GLN A 78 -0.32 -8.76 9.77
C GLN A 78 -0.49 -7.44 10.56
N SER A 79 -0.27 -7.45 11.89
CA SER A 79 -0.32 -6.24 12.73
C SER A 79 0.71 -5.18 12.32
N GLU A 80 1.82 -5.59 11.71
CA GLU A 80 2.89 -4.70 11.26
C GLU A 80 2.64 -4.14 9.85
N ILE A 81 1.55 -4.55 9.21
CA ILE A 81 1.22 -4.21 7.82
C ILE A 81 -0.02 -3.30 7.79
N ALA A 82 0.15 -2.10 7.26
CA ALA A 82 -0.93 -1.20 6.89
C ALA A 82 -1.08 -1.19 5.37
N VAL A 83 -2.32 -1.15 4.88
CA VAL A 83 -2.61 -1.12 3.43
C VAL A 83 -3.50 0.07 3.11
N LEU A 84 -3.13 0.77 2.05
CA LEU A 84 -3.92 1.78 1.38
C LEU A 84 -4.21 1.28 -0.01
N MET A 85 -5.50 1.10 -0.32
CA MET A 85 -5.89 0.82 -1.69
C MET A 85 -5.73 2.11 -2.48
N VAL A 86 -4.97 2.05 -3.57
CA VAL A 86 -4.78 3.17 -4.49
C VAL A 86 -5.09 2.64 -5.87
N THR A 87 -6.30 2.86 -6.36
CA THR A 87 -6.79 2.21 -7.58
C THR A 87 -7.60 3.12 -8.49
N SER A 88 -7.72 2.75 -9.75
CA SER A 88 -8.62 3.42 -10.71
C SER A 88 -10.08 2.97 -10.58
N SER A 89 -10.37 1.95 -9.76
CA SER A 89 -11.76 1.55 -9.50
C SER A 89 -12.49 2.62 -8.68
N VAL A 90 -13.66 3.03 -9.17
CA VAL A 90 -14.58 3.96 -8.51
C VAL A 90 -15.82 3.24 -7.96
N ASN A 91 -15.79 1.91 -7.95
CA ASN A 91 -16.93 1.10 -7.54
C ASN A 91 -17.04 1.04 -6.01
N ASP A 92 -18.18 1.45 -5.47
CA ASP A 92 -18.43 1.42 -4.03
C ASP A 92 -18.34 0.00 -3.45
N SER A 93 -18.70 -1.03 -4.21
CA SER A 93 -18.57 -2.41 -3.73
C SER A 93 -17.12 -2.82 -3.52
N ASP A 94 -16.19 -2.33 -4.35
CA ASP A 94 -14.75 -2.58 -4.18
C ASP A 94 -14.24 -1.86 -2.94
N LYS A 95 -14.71 -0.63 -2.71
CA LYS A 95 -14.37 0.12 -1.50
C LYS A 95 -14.86 -0.59 -0.24
N GLU A 96 -16.12 -1.01 -0.20
CA GLU A 96 -16.69 -1.74 0.93
C GLU A 96 -15.94 -3.06 1.19
N LYS A 97 -15.66 -3.82 0.13
CA LYS A 97 -14.89 -5.05 0.23
C LYS A 97 -13.48 -4.81 0.76
N ALA A 98 -12.77 -3.81 0.25
CA ALA A 98 -11.43 -3.47 0.71
C ALA A 98 -11.42 -3.10 2.20
N LEU A 99 -12.36 -2.27 2.64
CA LEU A 99 -12.45 -1.83 4.04
C LEU A 99 -12.88 -2.95 5.01
N SER A 100 -13.35 -4.10 4.51
CA SER A 100 -13.59 -5.29 5.33
C SER A 100 -12.31 -6.00 5.80
N TYR A 101 -11.16 -5.72 5.17
CA TYR A 101 -9.87 -6.29 5.55
C TYR A 101 -9.24 -5.50 6.70
N PRO A 102 -8.85 -6.12 7.83
CA PRO A 102 -8.37 -5.40 9.04
C PRO A 102 -7.11 -4.55 8.86
N MET A 103 -6.27 -4.88 7.88
CA MET A 103 -5.06 -4.13 7.55
C MET A 103 -5.33 -2.93 6.63
N VAL A 104 -6.51 -2.85 5.99
CA VAL A 104 -6.82 -1.76 5.06
C VAL A 104 -7.25 -0.53 5.86
N ASN A 105 -6.50 0.54 5.71
CA ASN A 105 -6.69 1.80 6.43
C ASN A 105 -7.30 2.91 5.57
N GLY A 106 -7.49 2.66 4.27
CA GLY A 106 -8.06 3.64 3.37
C GLY A 106 -8.21 3.11 1.95
N PHE A 107 -9.03 3.83 1.19
CA PHE A 107 -9.27 3.59 -0.23
C PHE A 107 -9.23 4.92 -0.95
N LEU A 108 -8.29 5.05 -1.88
CA LEU A 108 -8.02 6.27 -2.64
C LEU A 108 -8.13 5.98 -4.14
N ILE A 109 -8.68 6.94 -4.86
CA ILE A 109 -8.73 6.91 -6.31
C ILE A 109 -7.44 7.51 -6.85
N LYS A 110 -6.83 6.85 -7.83
CA LYS A 110 -5.64 7.35 -8.53
C LYS A 110 -5.92 8.69 -9.26
N PRO A 111 -4.90 9.56 -9.39
CA PRO A 111 -3.57 9.45 -8.80
C PRO A 111 -3.59 9.81 -7.32
N LEU A 112 -2.62 9.27 -6.57
CA LEU A 112 -2.33 9.79 -5.23
C LEU A 112 -2.02 11.29 -5.35
N THR A 113 -2.47 12.09 -4.39
CA THR A 113 -2.16 13.52 -4.34
C THR A 113 -1.55 13.85 -2.97
N PRO A 114 -0.73 14.91 -2.85
CA PRO A 114 -0.22 15.36 -1.55
C PRO A 114 -1.35 15.63 -0.54
N VAL A 115 -2.49 16.16 -1.02
CA VAL A 115 -3.68 16.40 -0.17
C VAL A 115 -4.27 15.09 0.35
N ALA A 116 -4.41 14.09 -0.53
CA ALA A 116 -4.86 12.77 -0.11
C ALA A 116 -3.89 12.13 0.90
N LEU A 117 -2.58 12.32 0.71
CA LEU A 117 -1.56 11.85 1.65
C LEU A 117 -1.68 12.51 3.03
N LEU A 118 -1.96 13.82 3.08
CA LEU A 118 -2.18 14.53 4.34
C LEU A 118 -3.44 14.02 5.07
N ALA A 119 -4.51 13.70 4.36
CA ALA A 119 -5.70 13.11 4.96
C ALA A 119 -5.43 11.74 5.61
N LEU A 120 -4.42 11.02 5.12
CA LEU A 120 -3.98 9.76 5.71
C LEU A 120 -3.22 9.94 7.02
N LEU A 121 -2.67 11.14 7.29
CA LEU A 121 -2.07 11.46 8.58
C LEU A 121 -3.11 11.49 9.70
N ASP A 122 -4.42 11.44 9.47
CA ASP A 122 -5.37 11.33 10.58
C ASP A 122 -5.36 9.94 11.23
N SER A 123 -4.81 8.94 10.56
CA SER A 123 -4.59 7.61 11.11
C SER A 123 -3.26 7.54 11.86
N GLU A 124 -3.31 7.31 13.18
CA GLU A 124 -2.09 7.10 14.00
C GLU A 124 -1.20 5.98 13.43
N ARG A 125 -1.82 4.94 12.85
CA ARG A 125 -1.10 3.82 12.23
C ARG A 125 -0.32 4.25 10.99
N LEU A 126 -0.79 5.26 10.26
CA LEU A 126 -0.16 5.76 9.04
C LEU A 126 0.80 6.91 9.30
N ARG A 127 0.55 7.74 10.33
CA ARG A 127 1.44 8.86 10.74
C ARG A 127 2.88 8.41 10.87
N LYS A 128 3.11 7.26 11.51
CA LYS A 128 4.46 6.71 11.70
C LYS A 128 5.22 6.43 10.40
N PHE A 129 4.59 6.39 9.22
CA PHE A 129 5.31 6.21 7.95
C PHE A 129 5.65 7.52 7.25
N LEU A 130 5.02 8.62 7.66
CA LEU A 130 5.05 9.92 7.00
C LEU A 130 5.63 11.04 7.88
N GLU A 131 5.83 10.78 9.18
CA GLU A 131 6.49 11.64 10.17
C GLU A 131 7.76 10.99 10.78
#